data_AF-A0A5J4ZMJ6-F1
#
_entry.id   AF-A0A5J4ZMJ6-F1
#
_cell.length_a   1.000
_cell.length_b   1.000
_cell.length_c   1.000
_cell.angle_alpha   90.00
_cell.angle_beta   90.00
_cell.angle_gamma   90.00
#
_symmetry.space_group_name_H-M   'P 1'
#
loop_
_entity.id
_entity.type
_entity.pdbx_description
1 polymer ?
#
loop_
_entity_poly.entity_id
_entity_poly.type
_entity_poly.pdbx_seq_one_letter_code
_entity_poly.pdbx_strand_id
1 'polypeptide(L)'
;MYSLPAIKLLPYAVPYKFILFGDGKKNPSYSELVNMITSNVFDAAVGDIAIVTNRTKIVDFTQPYIESGLVIVAPIRKLNSSAWAFLWPFTPFMWGVTAAFFLIVGAVVWILEHRINDEFRGPPKKQFVTILWFSFSTMFFSHRENTVSVLGRMVLVIWLFVVLIISSSYTASLTSILTEQQLLIALGSPEKYADALEKGTVAAVIDEQPYVDLFLSKYCKFSIVGQEFTKNGWGFAFPRDSPLAVDMTTAILTLSENGDLQKIH
;
A
#
# COMPACT_ATOMS: atom_id res chain seq x y z
N MET A 1 -14.90 -3.09 -28.63
CA MET A 1 -14.16 -2.29 -29.62
C MET A 1 -13.18 -3.14 -30.43
N TYR A 2 -12.37 -4.00 -29.77
CA TYR A 2 -11.36 -4.85 -30.42
C TYR A 2 -11.89 -6.08 -31.19
N SER A 3 -13.11 -6.54 -30.91
CA SER A 3 -13.67 -7.74 -31.56
C SER A 3 -14.02 -7.56 -33.04
N LEU A 4 -14.53 -6.38 -33.44
CA LEU A 4 -14.95 -6.14 -34.82
C LEU A 4 -13.78 -6.14 -35.82
N PRO A 5 -12.63 -5.48 -35.55
CA PRO A 5 -11.45 -5.62 -36.39
C PRO A 5 -10.95 -7.06 -36.50
N ALA A 6 -10.94 -7.81 -35.40
CA ALA A 6 -10.47 -9.20 -35.39
C ALA A 6 -11.38 -10.11 -36.22
N ILE A 7 -12.72 -9.98 -36.10
CA ILE A 7 -13.68 -10.75 -36.90
C ILE A 7 -13.50 -10.48 -38.41
N LYS A 8 -13.13 -9.26 -38.82
CA LYS A 8 -12.91 -8.91 -40.24
C LYS A 8 -11.69 -9.59 -40.85
N LEU A 9 -10.74 -10.05 -40.04
CA LEU A 9 -9.55 -10.76 -40.51
C LEU A 9 -9.77 -12.27 -40.63
N LEU A 10 -10.91 -12.78 -40.17
CA LEU A 10 -11.22 -14.21 -40.29
C LEU A 10 -11.44 -14.57 -41.77
N PRO A 11 -10.99 -15.77 -42.20
CA PRO A 11 -11.14 -16.21 -43.59
C PRO A 11 -12.58 -16.59 -43.96
N TYR A 12 -13.53 -16.46 -43.04
CA TYR A 12 -14.94 -16.80 -43.19
C TYR A 12 -15.84 -15.80 -42.48
N ALA A 13 -17.09 -15.70 -42.93
CA ALA A 13 -18.10 -14.86 -42.29
C ALA A 13 -18.56 -15.49 -40.96
N VAL A 14 -18.45 -14.73 -39.88
CA VAL A 14 -18.98 -15.11 -38.56
C VAL A 14 -20.25 -14.32 -38.29
N PRO A 15 -21.44 -14.96 -38.25
CA PRO A 15 -22.65 -14.29 -37.79
C PRO A 15 -22.52 -14.06 -36.28
N TYR A 16 -22.75 -12.82 -35.82
CA TYR A 16 -22.70 -12.49 -34.41
C TYR A 16 -23.87 -11.58 -34.02
N LYS A 17 -24.29 -11.68 -32.77
CA LYS A 17 -25.25 -10.77 -32.14
C LYS A 17 -24.70 -10.40 -30.77
N PHE A 18 -24.36 -9.13 -30.57
CA PHE A 18 -23.91 -8.66 -29.27
C PHE A 18 -25.08 -8.60 -28.30
N ILE A 19 -24.88 -9.20 -27.13
CA ILE A 19 -25.80 -9.15 -25.99
C ILE A 19 -25.02 -8.49 -24.85
N LEU A 20 -25.55 -7.39 -24.32
CA LEU A 20 -24.94 -6.68 -23.21
C LEU A 20 -25.12 -7.51 -21.93
N PHE A 21 -24.06 -7.58 -21.13
CA PHE A 21 -24.07 -8.26 -19.83
C PHE A 21 -23.94 -7.23 -18.70
N GLY A 22 -24.82 -7.32 -17.71
CA GLY A 22 -24.89 -6.39 -16.57
C GLY A 22 -26.08 -5.42 -16.65
N ASP A 23 -26.28 -4.67 -15.55
CA ASP A 23 -27.41 -3.75 -15.36
C ASP A 23 -27.07 -2.28 -15.68
N GLY A 24 -25.80 -2.00 -16.05
CA GLY A 24 -25.27 -0.66 -16.28
C GLY A 24 -25.14 0.20 -15.02
N LYS A 25 -25.35 -0.35 -13.82
CA LYS A 25 -25.28 0.36 -12.54
C LYS A 25 -24.18 -0.17 -11.63
N LYS A 26 -23.89 -1.47 -11.70
CA LYS A 26 -22.87 -2.15 -10.90
C LYS A 26 -21.94 -2.96 -11.79
N ASN A 27 -20.73 -3.19 -11.29
CA ASN A 27 -19.77 -4.04 -11.99
C ASN A 27 -20.34 -5.46 -12.09
N PRO A 28 -20.50 -6.00 -13.32
CA PRO A 28 -21.05 -7.33 -13.51
C PRO A 28 -20.07 -8.42 -13.04
N SER A 29 -20.60 -9.59 -12.70
CA SER A 29 -19.77 -10.73 -12.31
C SER A 29 -19.17 -11.40 -13.54
N TYR A 30 -17.90 -11.13 -13.83
CA TYR A 30 -17.18 -11.81 -14.92
C TYR A 30 -17.09 -13.33 -14.73
N SER A 31 -17.10 -13.82 -13.49
CA SER A 31 -17.13 -15.26 -13.23
C SER A 31 -18.47 -15.87 -13.63
N GLU A 32 -19.57 -15.15 -13.44
CA GLU A 32 -20.89 -15.57 -13.91
C GLU A 32 -20.99 -15.53 -15.44
N LEU A 33 -20.46 -14.47 -16.07
CA LEU A 33 -20.38 -14.36 -17.53
C LEU A 33 -19.66 -15.56 -18.15
N VAL A 34 -18.51 -15.93 -17.58
CA VAL A 34 -17.74 -17.10 -18.04
C VAL A 34 -18.48 -18.41 -17.79
N ASN A 35 -19.16 -18.56 -16.65
CA ASN A 35 -19.98 -19.75 -16.39
C ASN A 35 -21.15 -19.88 -17.38
N MET A 36 -21.74 -18.77 -17.83
CA MET A 36 -22.79 -18.79 -18.85
C MET A 36 -22.29 -19.30 -20.22
N ILE A 37 -21.01 -19.11 -20.54
CA ILE A 37 -20.38 -19.73 -21.71
C ILE A 37 -20.36 -21.26 -21.54
N THR A 38 -19.90 -21.74 -20.38
CA THR A 38 -19.83 -23.19 -20.11
C THR A 38 -21.21 -23.87 -20.06
N SER A 39 -22.25 -23.10 -19.77
CA SER A 39 -23.64 -23.57 -19.76
C SER A 39 -24.34 -23.44 -21.12
N ASN A 40 -23.60 -23.11 -22.19
CA ASN A 40 -24.09 -22.89 -23.55
C ASN A 40 -25.21 -21.83 -23.65
N VAL A 41 -25.17 -20.81 -22.78
CA VAL A 41 -26.06 -19.64 -22.88
C VAL A 41 -25.49 -18.61 -23.86
N PHE A 42 -24.17 -18.43 -23.85
CA PHE A 42 -23.44 -17.58 -24.79
C PHE A 42 -22.33 -18.37 -25.49
N ASP A 43 -22.13 -18.09 -26.78
CA ASP A 43 -21.11 -18.75 -27.59
C ASP A 43 -19.69 -18.18 -27.37
N ALA A 44 -19.61 -16.95 -26.88
CA ALA A 44 -18.37 -16.26 -26.55
C ALA A 44 -18.64 -15.06 -25.65
N ALA A 45 -17.63 -14.62 -24.90
CA ALA A 45 -17.65 -13.34 -24.21
C ALA A 45 -16.52 -12.43 -24.69
N VAL A 46 -16.90 -11.19 -24.98
CA VAL A 46 -16.02 -10.14 -25.50
C VAL A 46 -16.14 -8.94 -24.57
N GLY A 47 -15.00 -8.47 -24.06
CA GLY A 47 -14.92 -7.34 -23.15
C GLY A 47 -13.55 -7.29 -22.48
N ASP A 48 -13.43 -6.40 -21.51
CA ASP A 48 -12.36 -6.24 -20.53
C ASP A 48 -12.23 -7.44 -19.57
N ILE A 49 -12.15 -8.65 -20.13
CA ILE A 49 -12.13 -9.89 -19.34
C ILE A 49 -10.68 -10.25 -19.05
N ALA A 50 -10.24 -10.01 -17.81
CA ALA A 50 -8.93 -10.45 -17.34
C ALA A 50 -8.77 -11.97 -17.43
N ILE A 51 -7.68 -12.39 -18.09
CA ILE A 51 -7.25 -13.78 -18.19
C ILE A 51 -6.66 -14.19 -16.84
N VAL A 52 -7.39 -15.02 -16.09
CA VAL A 52 -6.98 -15.51 -14.77
C VAL A 52 -7.00 -17.03 -14.72
N THR A 53 -6.09 -17.62 -13.93
CA THR A 53 -5.87 -19.07 -13.85
C THR A 53 -7.11 -19.89 -13.50
N ASN A 54 -8.07 -19.32 -12.75
CA ASN A 54 -9.30 -20.05 -12.42
C ASN A 54 -10.27 -20.12 -13.61
N ARG A 55 -10.31 -19.09 -14.46
CA ARG A 55 -11.20 -19.04 -15.63
C ARG A 55 -10.64 -19.87 -16.78
N THR A 56 -9.33 -19.88 -16.98
CA THR A 56 -8.67 -20.71 -18.02
C THR A 56 -8.85 -22.21 -17.81
N LYS A 57 -9.29 -22.65 -16.62
CA LYS A 57 -9.61 -24.05 -16.35
C LYS A 57 -10.93 -24.50 -16.97
N ILE A 58 -11.83 -23.59 -17.31
CA ILE A 58 -13.21 -23.90 -17.74
C ILE A 58 -13.57 -23.32 -19.10
N VAL A 59 -12.85 -22.31 -19.57
CA VAL A 59 -12.99 -21.70 -20.90
C VAL A 59 -11.62 -21.47 -21.52
N ASP A 60 -11.59 -21.38 -22.84
CA ASP A 60 -10.38 -21.01 -23.58
C ASP A 60 -10.39 -19.51 -23.85
N PHE A 61 -9.25 -18.87 -23.61
CA PHE A 61 -9.05 -17.46 -23.91
C PHE A 61 -8.21 -17.30 -25.17
N THR A 62 -8.45 -16.23 -25.90
CA THR A 62 -7.51 -15.78 -26.92
C THR A 62 -6.21 -15.31 -26.30
N GLN A 63 -5.19 -15.08 -27.13
CA GLN A 63 -4.08 -14.22 -26.70
C GLN A 63 -4.61 -12.85 -26.23
N PRO A 64 -3.94 -12.24 -25.23
CA PRO A 64 -4.35 -10.95 -24.71
C PRO A 64 -4.21 -9.90 -25.81
N TYR A 65 -5.25 -9.10 -26.02
CA TYR A 65 -5.22 -8.00 -26.99
C TYR A 65 -4.74 -6.68 -26.36
N ILE A 66 -4.62 -6.62 -25.03
CA ILE A 66 -4.06 -5.50 -24.27
C ILE A 66 -3.51 -6.02 -22.94
N GLU A 67 -2.41 -5.44 -22.47
CA GLU A 67 -1.88 -5.67 -21.12
C GLU A 67 -2.73 -4.87 -20.11
N SER A 68 -3.23 -5.55 -19.08
CA SER A 68 -4.21 -5.01 -18.11
C SER A 68 -3.77 -5.28 -16.67
N GLY A 69 -2.49 -5.06 -16.38
CA GLY A 69 -1.97 -5.20 -15.03
C GLY A 69 -2.65 -4.26 -14.03
N LEU A 70 -2.79 -4.70 -12.78
CA LEU A 70 -3.27 -3.85 -11.69
C LEU A 70 -2.17 -2.89 -11.24
N VAL A 71 -2.52 -1.61 -11.14
CA VAL A 71 -1.61 -0.54 -10.70
C VAL A 71 -2.20 0.25 -9.54
N ILE A 72 -1.33 0.88 -8.76
CA ILE A 72 -1.72 1.80 -7.68
C ILE A 72 -1.63 3.24 -8.18
N VAL A 73 -2.71 3.99 -8.01
CA VAL A 73 -2.77 5.43 -8.25
C VAL A 73 -2.86 6.17 -6.92
N ALA A 74 -2.00 7.17 -6.72
CA ALA A 74 -2.04 8.02 -5.54
C ALA A 74 -1.79 9.49 -5.91
N PRO A 75 -2.15 10.46 -5.03
CA PRO A 75 -1.82 11.85 -5.25
C PRO A 75 -0.31 12.06 -5.31
N ILE A 76 0.13 12.91 -6.23
CA ILE A 76 1.54 13.31 -6.33
C ILE A 76 1.86 14.14 -5.09
N ARG A 77 2.41 13.49 -4.06
CA ARG A 77 2.91 14.18 -2.87
C ARG A 77 4.20 14.90 -3.26
N LYS A 78 4.19 16.23 -3.20
CA LYS A 78 5.46 16.98 -3.16
C LYS A 78 6.21 16.53 -1.91
N LEU A 79 7.42 16.01 -2.10
CA LEU A 79 8.30 15.58 -1.02
C LEU A 79 8.66 16.78 -0.13
N ASN A 80 7.86 17.01 0.91
CA ASN A 80 8.40 17.63 2.12
C ASN A 80 9.07 16.49 2.89
N SER A 81 10.39 16.53 2.96
CA SER A 81 11.19 15.57 3.71
C SER A 81 10.71 15.55 5.16
N SER A 82 9.98 14.50 5.54
CA SER A 82 9.52 14.29 6.91
C SER A 82 10.66 13.71 7.74
N ALA A 83 11.81 14.38 7.77
CA ALA A 83 12.98 13.99 8.57
C ALA A 83 12.63 13.82 10.07
N TRP A 84 11.51 14.41 10.51
CA TRP A 84 10.97 14.34 11.86
C TRP A 84 9.90 13.26 12.08
N ALA A 85 9.66 12.38 11.11
CA ALA A 85 8.68 11.29 11.24
C ALA A 85 9.01 10.35 12.42
N PHE A 86 10.27 10.29 12.86
CA PHE A 86 10.67 9.53 14.05
C PHE A 86 10.03 10.06 15.35
N LEU A 87 9.54 11.30 15.41
CA LEU A 87 8.88 11.83 16.61
C LEU A 87 7.37 11.54 16.66
N TRP A 88 6.77 11.05 15.57
CA TRP A 88 5.34 10.78 15.48
C TRP A 88 4.77 9.77 16.49
N PRO A 89 5.50 8.74 16.97
CA PRO A 89 4.93 7.74 17.87
C PRO A 89 4.42 8.31 19.20
N PHE A 90 4.97 9.45 19.66
CA PHE A 90 4.57 10.10 20.90
C PHE A 90 4.10 11.54 20.67
N THR A 91 3.04 11.93 21.37
CA THR A 91 2.55 13.32 21.37
C THR A 91 3.54 14.24 22.10
N PRO A 92 3.55 15.56 21.81
CA PRO A 92 4.40 16.51 22.52
C PRO A 92 4.21 16.46 24.05
N PHE A 93 3.00 16.15 24.51
CA PHE A 93 2.70 15.95 25.93
C PHE A 93 3.44 14.74 26.50
N MET A 94 3.43 13.58 25.81
CA MET A 94 4.16 12.39 26.25
C MET A 94 5.68 12.59 26.27
N TRP A 95 6.21 13.34 25.30
CA TRP A 95 7.62 13.77 25.33
C TRP A 95 7.94 14.65 26.54
N GLY A 96 7.05 15.59 26.87
CA GLY A 96 7.18 16.43 28.06
C GLY A 96 7.16 15.62 29.36
N VAL A 97 6.22 14.69 29.50
CA VAL A 97 6.13 13.77 30.65
C VAL A 97 7.39 12.93 30.78
N THR A 98 7.87 12.36 29.66
CA THR A 98 9.11 11.58 29.62
C THR A 98 10.29 12.42 30.12
N ALA A 99 10.50 13.60 29.54
CA ALA A 99 11.57 14.52 29.95
C ALA A 99 11.49 14.91 31.44
N ALA A 100 10.28 15.14 31.97
CA ALA A 100 10.08 15.45 33.38
C ALA A 100 10.48 14.27 34.30
N PHE A 101 10.10 13.03 33.95
CA PHE A 101 10.52 11.84 34.70
C PHE A 101 12.05 11.68 34.73
N PHE A 102 12.72 11.90 33.59
CA PHE A 102 14.18 11.88 33.52
C PHE A 102 14.81 12.90 34.49
N LEU A 103 14.30 14.13 34.54
CA LEU A 103 14.82 15.16 35.46
C LEU A 103 14.57 14.83 36.93
N ILE A 104 13.38 14.31 37.27
CA ILE A 104 13.03 13.94 38.64
C ILE A 104 13.93 12.81 39.14
N VAL A 105 14.07 11.73 38.37
CA VAL A 105 14.90 10.60 38.76
C VAL A 105 16.38 10.99 38.84
N GLY A 106 16.86 11.78 37.87
CA GLY A 106 18.21 12.35 37.91
C GLY A 106 18.47 13.17 39.17
N ALA A 107 17.50 13.98 39.60
CA ALA A 107 17.59 14.75 40.84
C ALA A 107 17.56 13.86 42.09
N VAL A 108 16.73 12.81 42.12
CA VAL A 108 16.69 11.84 43.24
C VAL A 108 18.01 11.10 43.39
N VAL A 109 18.56 10.58 42.28
CA VAL A 109 19.87 9.89 42.29
C VAL A 109 20.97 10.87 42.69
N TRP A 110 20.93 12.10 42.18
CA TRP A 110 21.87 13.14 42.60
C TRP A 110 21.81 13.40 44.11
N ILE A 111 20.63 13.58 44.72
CA ILE A 111 20.51 13.78 46.18
C ILE A 111 21.11 12.61 46.96
N LEU A 112 20.87 11.37 46.51
CA LEU A 112 21.33 10.15 47.19
C LEU A 112 22.85 9.93 47.05
N GLU A 113 23.42 10.23 45.89
CA GLU A 113 24.85 10.02 45.61
C GLU A 113 25.71 11.23 45.99
N HIS A 114 25.18 12.45 46.02
CA HIS A 114 25.93 13.69 46.31
C HIS A 114 26.65 13.66 47.67
N ARG A 115 26.07 12.97 48.66
CA ARG A 115 26.66 12.86 50.00
C ARG A 115 27.82 11.88 50.07
N ILE A 116 27.89 10.88 49.19
CA ILE A 116 28.79 9.72 49.35
C ILE A 116 29.80 9.63 48.20
N ASN A 117 29.41 10.00 46.98
CA ASN A 117 30.22 9.88 45.78
C ASN A 117 30.81 11.25 45.38
N ASP A 118 32.14 11.30 45.24
CA ASP A 118 32.88 12.51 44.84
C ASP A 118 32.62 12.90 43.37
N GLU A 119 32.19 11.97 42.51
CA GLU A 119 31.79 12.23 41.12
C GLU A 119 30.58 13.19 41.03
N PHE A 120 29.69 13.13 42.03
CA PHE A 120 28.51 13.99 42.15
C PHE A 120 28.77 15.25 43.01
N ARG A 121 30.04 15.61 43.26
CA ARG A 121 30.43 16.83 43.99
C ARG A 121 31.11 17.85 43.08
N GLY A 122 30.84 19.14 43.32
CA GLY A 122 31.43 20.23 42.53
C GLY A 122 30.54 21.47 42.39
N PRO A 123 30.95 22.46 41.58
CA PRO A 123 30.20 23.70 41.41
C PRO A 123 28.83 23.46 40.77
N PRO A 124 27.80 24.27 41.12
CA PRO A 124 26.40 24.00 40.76
C PRO A 124 26.16 23.90 39.25
N LYS A 125 26.91 24.65 38.43
CA LYS A 125 26.85 24.56 36.97
C LYS A 125 27.31 23.21 36.42
N LYS A 126 28.34 22.59 37.04
CA LYS A 126 28.84 21.27 36.64
C LYS A 126 27.85 20.17 37.04
N GLN A 127 27.24 20.30 38.22
CA GLN A 127 26.28 19.33 38.74
C GLN A 127 25.00 19.26 37.91
N PHE A 128 24.49 20.39 37.43
CA PHE A 128 23.36 20.40 36.50
C PHE A 128 23.64 19.61 35.21
N VAL A 129 24.84 19.77 34.64
CA VAL A 129 25.29 19.01 33.46
C VAL A 129 25.43 17.52 33.78
N THR A 130 26.00 17.18 34.94
CA THR A 130 26.11 15.78 35.39
C THR A 130 24.74 15.12 35.54
N ILE A 131 23.74 15.80 36.11
CA ILE A 131 22.37 15.28 36.24
C ILE A 131 21.75 15.01 34.86
N LEU A 132 21.83 15.97 33.95
CA LEU A 132 21.28 15.82 32.60
C LEU A 132 21.99 14.71 31.82
N TRP A 133 23.32 14.66 31.90
CA TRP A 133 24.14 13.68 31.20
C TRP A 133 23.93 12.26 31.73
N PHE A 134 23.87 12.10 33.06
CA PHE A 134 23.58 10.83 33.71
C PHE A 134 22.18 10.32 33.36
N SER A 135 21.18 11.21 33.41
CA SER A 135 19.80 10.86 33.04
C SER A 135 19.73 10.39 31.58
N PHE A 136 20.40 11.10 30.66
CA PHE A 136 20.46 10.71 29.25
C PHE A 136 21.22 9.39 29.02
N SER A 137 22.34 9.15 29.71
CA SER A 137 23.16 7.95 29.52
C SER A 137 22.46 6.67 30.00
N THR A 138 21.61 6.77 31.04
CA THR A 138 20.79 5.64 31.51
C THR A 138 19.74 5.18 30.50
N MET A 139 19.29 6.05 29.60
CA MET A 139 18.33 5.70 28.54
C MET A 139 18.90 4.69 27.53
N PHE A 140 20.21 4.77 27.25
CA PHE A 140 20.89 3.94 26.25
C PHE A 140 21.69 2.79 26.86
N PHE A 141 21.40 2.42 28.12
CA PHE A 141 22.18 1.42 28.87
C PHE A 141 23.69 1.72 28.95
N SER A 142 24.09 2.97 28.71
CA SER A 142 25.48 3.43 28.79
C SER A 142 25.74 3.90 30.22
N HIS A 143 25.93 2.96 31.14
CA HIS A 143 26.25 3.29 32.54
C HIS A 143 27.71 3.73 32.62
N ARG A 144 27.94 5.05 32.71
CA ARG A 144 29.28 5.63 32.77
C ARG A 144 29.75 5.91 34.20
N GLU A 145 28.81 6.22 35.10
CA GLU A 145 29.08 6.61 36.48
C GLU A 145 28.69 5.46 37.44
N ASN A 146 29.56 5.12 38.38
CA ASN A 146 29.30 4.03 39.32
C ASN A 146 28.50 4.56 40.52
N THR A 147 27.25 4.11 40.67
CA THR A 147 26.48 4.42 41.89
C THR A 147 26.99 3.59 43.07
N VAL A 148 27.35 4.29 44.15
CA VAL A 148 27.92 3.68 45.35
C VAL A 148 26.82 3.35 46.35
N SER A 149 25.73 4.13 46.38
CA SER A 149 24.64 3.96 47.34
C SER A 149 23.75 2.76 47.00
N VAL A 150 23.45 1.92 48.00
CA VAL A 150 22.49 0.81 47.86
C VAL A 150 21.09 1.34 47.51
N LEU A 151 20.68 2.47 48.11
CA LEU A 151 19.40 3.11 47.78
C LEU A 151 19.40 3.70 46.36
N GLY A 152 20.52 4.30 45.94
CA GLY A 152 20.70 4.79 44.56
C GLY A 152 20.58 3.66 43.54
N ARG A 153 21.20 2.51 43.81
CA ARG A 153 21.09 1.31 42.97
C ARG A 153 19.67 0.77 42.89
N MET A 154 18.92 0.74 44.00
CA MET A 154 17.51 0.33 43.98
C MET A 154 16.66 1.26 43.13
N VAL A 155 16.84 2.58 43.26
CA VAL A 155 16.15 3.59 42.44
C VAL A 155 16.50 3.41 40.96
N LEU A 156 17.77 3.13 40.63
CA LEU A 156 18.20 2.88 39.27
C LEU A 156 17.59 1.61 38.66
N VAL A 157 17.46 0.52 39.41
CA VAL A 157 16.82 -0.71 38.90
C VAL A 157 15.36 -0.45 38.55
N ILE A 158 14.62 0.28 39.41
CA ILE A 158 13.24 0.68 39.14
C ILE A 158 13.19 1.59 37.90
N TRP A 159 14.12 2.54 37.79
CA TRP A 159 14.22 3.44 36.66
C TRP A 159 14.48 2.72 35.33
N LEU A 160 15.40 1.76 35.31
CA LEU A 160 15.68 0.95 34.12
C LEU A 160 14.43 0.16 33.68
N PHE A 161 13.61 -0.30 34.62
CA PHE A 161 12.33 -0.93 34.30
C PHE A 161 11.34 0.07 33.66
N VAL A 162 11.28 1.31 34.14
CA VAL A 162 10.47 2.38 33.52
C VAL A 162 10.96 2.70 32.10
N VAL A 163 12.27 2.85 31.91
CA VAL A 163 12.88 3.09 30.58
C VAL A 163 12.59 1.95 29.60
N LEU A 164 12.60 0.69 30.08
CA LEU A 164 12.19 -0.46 29.28
C LEU A 164 10.73 -0.36 28.83
N ILE A 165 9.81 0.01 29.73
CA ILE A 165 8.38 0.19 29.38
C ILE A 165 8.20 1.31 28.36
N ILE A 166 8.88 2.45 28.54
CA ILE A 166 8.82 3.59 27.60
C ILE A 166 9.33 3.16 26.22
N SER A 167 10.46 2.46 26.17
CA SER A 167 11.04 1.98 24.91
C SER A 167 10.14 0.95 24.23
N SER A 168 9.59 -0.01 24.99
CA SER A 168 8.64 -1.00 24.47
C SER A 168 7.36 -0.35 23.95
N SER A 169 6.82 0.63 24.67
CA SER A 169 5.61 1.36 24.27
C SER A 169 5.87 2.20 23.01
N TYR A 170 7.02 2.86 22.92
CA TYR A 170 7.43 3.59 21.72
C TYR A 170 7.50 2.66 20.51
N THR A 171 8.16 1.51 20.64
CA THR A 171 8.23 0.51 19.56
C THR A 171 6.86 -0.05 19.21
N ALA A 172 5.99 -0.32 20.18
CA ALA A 172 4.63 -0.79 19.96
C ALA A 172 3.78 0.24 19.20
N SER A 173 3.86 1.52 19.57
CA SER A 173 3.16 2.60 18.86
C SER A 173 3.70 2.80 17.45
N LEU A 174 5.03 2.80 17.28
CA LEU A 174 5.65 2.93 15.96
C LEU A 174 5.25 1.77 15.04
N THR A 175 5.29 0.54 15.55
CA THR A 175 4.87 -0.64 14.78
C THR A 175 3.38 -0.55 14.41
N SER A 176 2.50 -0.17 15.34
CA SER A 176 1.08 0.02 15.04
C SER A 176 0.82 1.06 13.95
N ILE A 177 1.58 2.16 13.92
CA ILE A 177 1.49 3.19 12.87
C ILE A 177 1.94 2.60 11.52
N LEU A 178 3.00 1.79 11.53
CA LEU A 178 3.51 1.16 10.30
C LEU A 178 2.64 -0.01 9.83
N THR A 179 1.89 -0.65 10.73
CA THR A 179 1.01 -1.80 10.44
C THR A 179 -0.47 -1.42 10.35
N GLU A 180 -0.79 -0.13 10.15
CA GLU A 180 -2.16 0.34 10.06
C GLU A 180 -2.95 -0.43 8.98
N GLN A 181 -4.12 -0.96 9.36
CA GLN A 181 -4.96 -1.75 8.47
C GLN A 181 -5.54 -0.87 7.36
N GLN A 182 -5.26 -1.24 6.12
CA GLN A 182 -5.82 -0.58 4.95
C GLN A 182 -7.27 -1.02 4.74
N LEU A 183 -8.20 -0.07 4.85
CA LEU A 183 -9.61 -0.29 4.51
C LEU A 183 -9.78 -0.19 2.99
N LEU A 184 -10.26 -1.27 2.36
CA LEU A 184 -10.64 -1.26 0.95
C LEU A 184 -12.10 -0.82 0.81
N ILE A 185 -12.33 0.21 0.00
CA ILE A 185 -13.67 0.70 -0.34
C ILE A 185 -13.84 0.57 -1.84
N ALA A 186 -14.92 -0.06 -2.27
CA ALA A 186 -15.26 -0.14 -3.69
C ALA A 186 -15.71 1.24 -4.20
N LEU A 187 -14.93 1.80 -5.13
CA LEU A 187 -15.30 3.00 -5.88
C LEU A 187 -15.74 2.57 -7.28
N GLY A 188 -16.83 3.13 -7.78
CA GLY A 188 -17.47 2.67 -9.02
C GLY A 188 -17.30 3.58 -10.22
N SER A 189 -16.54 4.69 -10.12
CA SER A 189 -16.30 5.57 -11.26
C SER A 189 -15.02 6.39 -11.12
N PRO A 190 -14.39 6.80 -12.24
CA PRO A 190 -13.21 7.65 -12.24
C PRO A 190 -13.41 8.99 -11.50
N GLU A 191 -14.60 9.57 -11.56
CA GLU A 191 -14.92 10.81 -10.82
C GLU A 191 -14.89 10.58 -9.30
N LYS A 192 -15.39 9.42 -8.83
CA LYS A 192 -15.31 9.05 -7.41
C LYS A 192 -13.87 8.78 -6.99
N TYR A 193 -13.01 8.31 -7.89
CA TYR A 193 -11.58 8.12 -7.61
C TYR A 193 -10.94 9.47 -7.30
N ALA A 194 -11.10 10.44 -8.21
CA ALA A 194 -10.58 11.78 -8.04
C ALA A 194 -11.08 12.42 -6.73
N ASP A 195 -12.41 12.40 -6.51
CA ASP A 195 -13.01 13.01 -5.32
C ASP A 195 -12.51 12.36 -4.01
N ALA A 196 -12.42 11.03 -3.95
CA ALA A 196 -11.96 10.32 -2.76
C ALA A 196 -10.46 10.53 -2.49
N LEU A 197 -9.63 10.59 -3.54
CA LEU A 197 -8.19 10.86 -3.43
C LEU A 197 -7.92 12.31 -3.04
N GLU A 198 -8.67 13.29 -3.58
CA GLU A 198 -8.50 14.71 -3.23
C GLU A 198 -8.97 15.00 -1.80
N LYS A 199 -10.08 14.39 -1.35
CA LYS A 199 -10.57 14.53 0.02
C LYS A 199 -9.73 13.79 1.06
N GLY A 200 -8.81 12.91 0.63
CA GLY A 200 -8.02 12.07 1.52
C GLY A 200 -8.84 10.96 2.19
N THR A 201 -10.03 10.64 1.66
CA THR A 201 -10.86 9.51 2.12
C THR A 201 -10.16 8.19 1.87
N VAL A 202 -9.42 8.10 0.76
CA VAL A 202 -8.56 6.96 0.43
C VAL A 202 -7.13 7.45 0.18
N ALA A 203 -6.16 6.66 0.62
CA ALA A 203 -4.75 6.98 0.39
C ALA A 203 -4.31 6.70 -1.05
N ALA A 204 -4.95 5.72 -1.70
CA ALA A 204 -4.66 5.27 -3.04
C ALA A 204 -5.86 4.52 -3.65
N VAL A 205 -5.86 4.36 -4.97
CA VAL A 205 -6.81 3.55 -5.73
C VAL A 205 -6.05 2.44 -6.45
N ILE A 206 -6.63 1.25 -6.51
CA ILE A 206 -6.10 0.11 -7.27
C ILE A 206 -7.07 -0.17 -8.41
N ASP A 207 -6.58 -0.15 -9.64
CA ASP A 207 -7.38 -0.47 -10.82
C ASP A 207 -6.49 -0.98 -11.96
N GLU A 208 -7.08 -1.48 -13.05
CA GLU A 208 -6.35 -1.96 -14.23
C GLU A 208 -5.76 -0.79 -15.03
N GLN A 209 -4.52 -0.98 -15.51
CA GLN A 209 -3.72 0.07 -16.15
C GLN A 209 -4.43 0.82 -17.29
N PRO A 210 -5.16 0.19 -18.24
CA PRO A 210 -5.87 0.93 -19.27
C PRO A 210 -6.90 1.94 -18.74
N TYR A 211 -7.59 1.64 -17.63
CA TYR A 211 -8.50 2.59 -16.99
C TYR A 211 -7.76 3.71 -16.26
N VAL A 212 -6.62 3.37 -15.67
CA VAL A 212 -5.76 4.33 -14.99
C VAL A 212 -5.11 5.30 -15.97
N ASP A 213 -4.62 4.84 -17.12
CA ASP A 213 -4.04 5.70 -18.15
C ASP A 213 -5.09 6.70 -18.66
N LEU A 214 -6.32 6.24 -18.89
CA LEU A 214 -7.44 7.11 -19.22
C LEU A 214 -7.72 8.13 -18.10
N PHE A 215 -7.73 7.69 -16.83
CA PHE A 215 -7.91 8.57 -15.68
C PHE A 215 -6.80 9.63 -15.59
N LEU A 216 -5.54 9.24 -15.72
CA LEU A 216 -4.38 10.13 -15.62
C LEU A 216 -4.29 11.10 -16.80
N SER A 217 -4.81 10.73 -17.98
CA SER A 217 -4.95 11.66 -19.11
C SER A 217 -5.86 12.84 -18.79
N LYS A 218 -6.83 12.66 -17.88
CA LYS A 218 -7.79 13.68 -17.44
C LYS A 218 -7.36 14.38 -16.14
N TYR A 219 -6.62 13.71 -15.26
CA TYR A 219 -6.28 14.21 -13.93
C TYR A 219 -4.76 14.20 -13.64
N CYS A 220 -4.08 15.32 -13.87
CA CYS A 220 -2.62 15.44 -13.72
C CYS A 220 -2.10 15.53 -12.26
N LYS A 221 -2.98 15.45 -11.25
CA LYS A 221 -2.60 15.56 -9.82
C LYS A 221 -2.21 14.21 -9.19
N PHE A 222 -2.42 13.13 -9.93
CA PHE A 222 -2.17 11.77 -9.48
C PHE A 222 -1.10 11.11 -10.34
N SER A 223 -0.49 10.05 -9.83
CA SER A 223 0.48 9.26 -10.56
C SER A 223 0.38 7.79 -10.16
N ILE A 224 0.85 6.91 -11.04
CA ILE A 224 1.10 5.51 -10.70
C ILE A 224 2.26 5.45 -9.69
N VAL A 225 2.11 4.64 -8.64
CA VAL A 225 3.12 4.43 -7.61
C VAL A 225 3.57 2.98 -7.61
N GLY A 226 4.89 2.78 -7.69
CA GLY A 226 5.49 1.45 -7.66
C GLY A 226 5.43 0.74 -9.02
N GLN A 227 5.49 -0.59 -8.98
CA GLN A 227 5.37 -1.45 -10.14
C GLN A 227 3.97 -2.08 -10.21
N GLU A 228 3.59 -2.58 -11.38
CA GLU A 228 2.36 -3.35 -11.57
C GLU A 228 2.32 -4.58 -10.65
N PHE A 229 1.17 -4.82 -10.03
CA PHE A 229 0.93 -5.95 -9.12
C PHE A 229 0.81 -7.28 -9.86
N THR A 230 0.25 -7.24 -11.07
CA THR A 230 -0.10 -8.42 -11.85
C THR A 230 0.26 -8.20 -13.30
N LYS A 231 0.84 -9.21 -13.95
CA LYS A 231 1.04 -9.21 -15.40
C LYS A 231 -0.06 -10.04 -16.06
N ASN A 232 -1.23 -9.43 -16.21
CA ASN A 232 -2.38 -10.02 -16.88
C ASN A 232 -2.70 -9.21 -18.15
N GLY A 233 -3.58 -9.75 -18.99
CA GLY A 233 -4.17 -9.02 -20.09
C GLY A 233 -5.64 -9.35 -20.26
N TRP A 234 -6.34 -8.54 -21.04
CA TRP A 234 -7.71 -8.84 -21.44
C TRP A 234 -7.73 -9.71 -22.69
N GLY A 235 -8.59 -10.72 -22.68
CA GLY A 235 -8.79 -11.63 -23.81
C GLY A 235 -10.27 -11.92 -24.02
N PHE A 236 -10.61 -12.42 -25.21
CA PHE A 236 -11.95 -12.93 -25.47
C PHE A 236 -12.05 -14.36 -24.94
N ALA A 237 -13.18 -14.70 -24.33
CA ALA A 237 -13.44 -16.02 -23.77
C ALA A 237 -14.35 -16.83 -24.68
N PHE A 238 -14.02 -18.10 -24.89
CA PHE A 238 -14.75 -19.04 -25.72
C PHE A 238 -14.96 -20.37 -24.97
N PRO A 239 -15.97 -21.18 -25.34
CA PRO A 239 -16.10 -22.54 -24.86
C PRO A 239 -14.81 -23.31 -25.08
N ARG A 240 -14.54 -24.28 -24.20
CA ARG A 240 -13.35 -25.12 -24.31
C ARG A 240 -13.32 -25.85 -25.65
N ASP A 241 -12.13 -25.97 -26.23
CA ASP A 241 -11.87 -26.62 -27.51
C ASP A 241 -12.56 -25.94 -28.70
N SER A 242 -12.95 -24.66 -28.56
CA SER A 242 -13.55 -23.88 -29.63
C SER A 242 -12.51 -23.54 -30.72
N PRO A 243 -12.73 -23.93 -31.99
CA PRO A 243 -11.82 -23.58 -33.08
C PRO A 243 -11.77 -22.06 -33.32
N LEU A 244 -12.87 -21.36 -33.02
CA LEU A 244 -12.95 -19.91 -33.16
C LEU A 244 -11.99 -19.18 -32.22
N ALA A 245 -11.65 -19.75 -31.07
CA ALA A 245 -10.66 -19.17 -30.16
C ALA A 245 -9.26 -19.13 -30.79
N VAL A 246 -8.90 -20.16 -31.55
CA VAL A 246 -7.63 -20.25 -32.28
C VAL A 246 -7.60 -19.24 -33.42
N ASP A 247 -8.64 -19.22 -34.25
CA ASP A 247 -8.71 -18.31 -35.38
C ASP A 247 -8.72 -16.83 -34.94
N MET A 248 -9.45 -16.53 -33.85
CA MET A 248 -9.46 -15.19 -33.25
C MET A 248 -8.11 -14.82 -32.63
N THR A 249 -7.38 -15.79 -32.06
CA THR A 249 -6.01 -15.56 -31.56
C THR A 249 -5.09 -15.15 -32.70
N THR A 250 -5.14 -15.86 -33.82
CA THR A 250 -4.34 -15.50 -35.01
C THR A 250 -4.70 -14.11 -35.53
N ALA A 251 -6.00 -13.78 -35.59
CA ALA A 251 -6.45 -12.44 -35.98
C ALA A 251 -5.93 -11.34 -35.03
N ILE A 252 -5.94 -11.57 -33.71
CA ILE A 252 -5.40 -10.62 -32.71
C ILE A 252 -3.90 -10.44 -32.89
N LEU A 253 -3.15 -11.53 -33.09
CA LEU A 253 -1.72 -11.47 -33.38
C LEU A 253 -1.43 -10.64 -34.63
N THR A 254 -2.16 -10.86 -35.72
CA THR A 254 -2.02 -10.08 -36.96
C THR A 254 -2.31 -8.60 -36.74
N LEU A 255 -3.33 -8.25 -35.95
CA LEU A 255 -3.61 -6.85 -35.59
C LEU A 255 -2.49 -6.24 -34.75
N SER A 256 -1.87 -7.03 -33.86
CA SER A 256 -0.74 -6.60 -33.04
C SER A 256 0.51 -6.35 -33.90
N GLU A 257 0.83 -7.28 -34.81
CA GLU A 257 1.98 -7.18 -35.71
C GLU A 257 1.88 -5.99 -36.67
N ASN A 258 0.67 -5.68 -37.16
CA ASN A 258 0.43 -4.53 -38.03
C ASN A 258 0.35 -3.19 -37.27
N GLY A 259 0.39 -3.20 -35.93
CA GLY A 259 0.23 -2.02 -35.09
C GLY A 259 -1.20 -1.45 -35.07
N ASP A 260 -2.19 -2.19 -35.59
CA ASP A 260 -3.58 -1.72 -35.66
C ASP A 260 -4.26 -1.77 -34.28
N LEU A 261 -3.83 -2.64 -33.37
CA LEU A 261 -4.31 -2.63 -31.97
C LEU A 261 -3.99 -1.31 -31.26
N GLN A 262 -2.81 -0.75 -31.52
CA GLN A 262 -2.33 0.49 -30.88
C GLN A 262 -3.08 1.73 -31.40
N LYS A 263 -3.56 1.69 -32.66
CA LYS A 263 -4.33 2.79 -33.27
C LYS A 263 -5.77 2.88 -32.79
N ILE A 264 -6.26 1.86 -32.09
CA ILE A 264 -7.62 1.84 -31.53
C ILE A 264 -7.67 2.62 -30.20
N HIS A 265 -6.52 3.04 -29.68
CA HIS A 265 -6.36 3.81 -28.45
C HIS A 265 -6.42 5.32 -28.69
#